data_AF-A0A1F6Y4Z7-F1
#
_entry.id   AF-A0A1F6Y4Z7-F1
#
_cell.length_a   1.000
_cell.length_b   1.000
_cell.length_c   1.000
_cell.angle_alpha   90.00
_cell.angle_beta   90.00
_cell.angle_gamma   90.00
#
_symmetry.space_group_name_H-M   'P 1'
#
loop_
_entity.id
_entity.type
_entity.pdbx_description
1 polymer ?
#
loop_
_entity_poly.entity_id
_entity_poly.type
_entity_poly.pdbx_seq_one_letter_code
_entity_poly.pdbx_strand_id
1 'polypeptide(L)' 'MNTIVAQKMNNQIKALVSSAVFDVFNDPDFGLELSAKAKKRLSMTYKNNKTISLNQIKKKYL' A
#
# COMPACT_ATOMS: atom_id res chain seq x y z
N MET A 1 1.96 39.96 -4.59
CA MET A 1 2.90 38.99 -4.01
C MET A 1 2.21 38.33 -2.83
N ASN A 2 1.85 37.05 -2.92
CA ASN A 2 1.23 36.33 -1.80
C ASN A 2 2.33 35.91 -0.82
N THR A 3 2.36 36.55 0.34
CA THR A 3 3.24 36.17 1.45
C THR A 3 2.71 34.90 2.09
N ILE A 4 3.44 33.79 1.90
CA ILE A 4 3.17 32.56 2.66
C ILE A 4 3.57 32.84 4.10
N VAL A 5 2.61 33.20 4.94
CA VAL A 5 2.82 33.34 6.37
C VAL A 5 3.07 31.93 6.91
N ALA A 6 4.31 31.66 7.32
CA ALA A 6 4.68 30.40 7.95
C ALA A 6 3.93 30.25 9.29
N GLN A 7 2.79 29.58 9.28
CA GLN A 7 2.13 29.19 10.52
C GLN A 7 3.04 28.21 11.26
N LYS A 8 3.33 28.51 12.52
CA LYS A 8 4.17 27.67 13.37
C LYS A 8 3.45 26.35 13.61
N MET A 9 3.86 25.32 12.88
CA MET A 9 3.28 24.00 12.97
C MET A 9 3.52 23.41 14.37
N ASN A 10 2.48 22.82 14.96
CA ASN A 10 2.57 22.17 16.27
C ASN A 10 3.68 21.09 16.22
N ASN A 11 4.57 21.09 17.21
CA ASN A 11 5.67 20.13 17.34
C ASN A 11 5.19 18.67 17.29
N GLN A 12 4.00 18.37 17.83
CA GLN A 12 3.40 17.04 17.77
C GLN A 12 3.07 16.64 16.33
N ILE A 13 2.51 17.56 15.55
CA ILE A 13 2.19 17.32 14.13
C ILE A 13 3.49 17.15 13.34
N LYS A 14 4.52 17.95 13.63
CA LYS A 14 5.84 17.81 13.01
C LYS A 14 6.45 16.43 13.27
N ALA A 15 6.41 15.97 14.51
CA ALA A 15 6.92 14.65 14.89
C ALA A 15 6.14 13.54 14.17
N LEU A 16 4.80 13.62 14.18
CA LEU A 16 3.94 12.66 13.49
C LEU A 16 4.25 12.57 11.99
N VAL A 17 4.35 13.71 11.31
CA VAL A 17 4.69 13.76 9.88
C VAL A 17 6.08 13.19 9.63
N SER A 18 7.07 13.56 10.45
CA SER A 18 8.43 13.05 10.31
C SER A 18 8.51 11.53 10.48
N SER A 19 7.78 10.97 11.45
CA SER A 19 7.70 9.53 11.67
C SER A 19 7.03 8.82 10.51
N ALA A 20 5.88 9.30 10.05
CA ALA A 20 5.17 8.70 8.91
C ALA A 20 6.02 8.72 7.63
N VAL A 21 6.75 9.81 7.38
CA VAL A 21 7.68 9.91 6.24
C VAL A 21 8.82 8.90 6.40
N PHE A 22 9.40 8.80 7.60
CA PHE A 22 10.45 7.82 7.87
C PHE A 22 9.95 6.40 7.65
N ASP A 23 8.77 6.04 8.14
CA ASP A 23 8.19 4.70 7.99
C ASP A 23 7.99 4.35 6.52
N VAL A 24 7.46 5.29 5.72
CA VAL A 24 7.27 5.10 4.27
C VAL A 24 8.61 4.91 3.54
N PHE A 25 9.64 5.69 3.86
CA PHE A 25 10.94 5.56 3.19
C PHE A 25 11.73 4.31 3.59
N ASN A 26 11.43 3.74 4.76
CA ASN A 26 12.06 2.51 5.23
C ASN A 26 11.22 1.26 4.94
N ASP A 27 10.05 1.41 4.33
CA ASP A 27 9.27 0.28 3.87
C ASP A 27 10.00 -0.37 2.68
N PRO A 28 10.43 -1.65 2.79
CA PRO A 28 11.15 -2.34 1.73
C PRO A 28 10.30 -2.52 0.46
N ASP A 29 8.98 -2.43 0.59
CA ASP A 29 8.03 -2.54 -0.50
C ASP A 29 7.64 -1.17 -1.09
N PHE A 30 8.15 -0.06 -0.53
CA PHE A 30 7.85 1.27 -1.04
C PHE A 30 8.33 1.46 -2.49
N GLY A 31 7.42 1.93 -3.34
CA GLY A 31 7.70 2.14 -4.76
C GLY A 31 7.77 0.85 -5.59
N LEU A 32 7.50 -0.32 -5.01
CA LEU A 32 7.41 -1.55 -5.79
C LEU A 32 6.20 -1.53 -6.71
N GLU A 33 6.44 -1.89 -7.96
CA GLU A 33 5.40 -2.12 -8.94
C GLU A 33 5.19 -3.61 -9.22
N LEU A 34 3.95 -3.97 -9.51
CA LEU A 34 3.64 -5.31 -9.99
C LEU A 34 4.36 -5.58 -11.32
N SER A 35 5.05 -6.73 -11.40
CA SER A 35 5.60 -7.21 -12.67
C SER A 35 4.50 -7.36 -13.73
N ALA A 36 4.86 -7.25 -15.01
CA ALA A 36 3.92 -7.44 -16.13
C ALA A 36 3.20 -8.80 -16.05
N LYS A 37 3.90 -9.85 -15.60
CA LYS A 37 3.33 -11.18 -15.37
C LYS A 37 2.27 -11.16 -14.27
N ALA A 38 2.52 -10.48 -13.16
CA ALA A 38 1.55 -10.33 -12.06
C ALA A 38 0.34 -9.49 -12.50
N LYS A 39 0.57 -8.35 -13.18
CA LYS A 39 -0.49 -7.50 -13.76
C LYS A 39 -1.41 -8.32 -14.69
N LYS A 40 -0.83 -9.14 -15.58
CA LYS A 40 -1.59 -10.04 -16.48
C LYS A 40 -2.36 -11.13 -15.73
N ARG A 41 -1.81 -11.71 -14.66
CA ARG A 41 -2.51 -12.74 -13.87
C ARG A 41 -3.74 -12.16 -13.16
N LEU A 42 -3.60 -10.98 -12.55
CA LEU A 42 -4.69 -10.31 -11.84
C LEU A 42 -5.85 -9.94 -12.76
N SER A 43 -5.57 -9.46 -13.98
CA SER A 43 -6.63 -9.13 -14.94
C SER A 43 -7.42 -10.36 -15.41
N MET A 44 -6.81 -11.54 -15.42
CA MET A 44 -7.51 -12.79 -15.78
C MET A 44 -8.43 -13.31 -14.68
N THR A 45 -8.11 -13.07 -13.40
CA THR A 45 -8.89 -13.60 -12.26
C THR A 45 -10.28 -12.98 -12.10
N TYR A 46 -10.50 -11.75 -12.57
CA TYR A 46 -11.82 -11.09 -12.52
C TYR A 46 -12.92 -11.81 -13.32
N LYS A 47 -12.56 -12.71 -14.24
CA LYS A 47 -13.52 -13.43 -15.09
C LYS A 47 -14.15 -14.66 -14.41
N ASN A 48 -13.60 -15.16 -13.30
CA ASN A 48 -14.06 -16.38 -12.64
C ASN A 48 -14.27 -16.16 -11.13
N ASN A 49 -15.36 -15.47 -10.76
CA ASN A 49 -15.77 -15.22 -9.38
C ASN A 49 -16.40 -16.47 -8.72
N LYS A 50 -15.72 -17.62 -8.76
CA LYS A 50 -16.11 -18.77 -7.94
C LYS A 50 -15.51 -18.59 -6.55
N THR A 51 -16.35 -18.19 -5.60
CA THR A 51 -16.03 -18.19 -4.18
C THR A 51 -15.95 -19.64 -3.70
N ILE A 52 -14.77 -20.07 -3.29
CA ILE A 52 -14.55 -21.35 -2.61
C ILE A 52 -14.28 -21.09 -1.12
N SER A 53 -14.68 -22.02 -0.25
CA SER A 53 -14.50 -21.84 1.18
C SER A 53 -13.02 -21.95 1.58
N LEU A 54 -12.65 -21.31 2.69
CA LEU A 54 -11.29 -21.40 3.22
C LEU A 54 -10.87 -22.86 3.48
N ASN A 55 -11.79 -23.71 3.95
CA ASN A 55 -11.51 -25.14 4.15
C ASN A 55 -11.17 -25.86 2.84
N GLN A 56 -11.86 -25.53 1.74
CA GLN A 56 -11.55 -26.09 0.42
C GLN A 56 -10.18 -25.63 -0.09
N ILE A 57 -9.79 -24.38 0.19
CA ILE A 57 -8.46 -23.85 -0.15
C ILE A 57 -7.38 -24.61 0.63
N LYS A 58 -7.54 -24.73 1.95
CA LYS A 58 -6.58 -25.42 2.83
C LYS A 58 -6.34 -26.84 2.33
N LYS A 59 -7.39 -27.63 2.10
CA LYS A 59 -7.28 -29.03 1.61
C LYS A 59 -6.51 -29.15 0.28
N LYS A 60 -6.48 -28.11 -0.55
CA LYS A 60 -5.87 -28.15 -1.88
C LYS A 60 -4.39 -27.75 -1.87
N TYR A 61 -3.97 -26.88 -0.94
CA TYR A 61 -2.68 -26.20 -1.01
C TYR A 61 -1.83 -26.30 0.27
N LEU A 62 -2.39 -26.81 1.37
CA LEU A 62 -1.71 -27.11 2.63
C LEU A 62 -1.82 -28.61 2.92
#